data_AF-A0A1A0CG90-F1
#
_entry.id   AF-A0A1A0CG90-F1
#
_cell.length_a   1.000
_cell.length_b   1.000
_cell.length_c   1.000
_cell.angle_alpha   90.00
_cell.angle_beta   90.00
_cell.angle_gamma   90.00
#
_symmetry.space_group_name_H-M   'P 1'
#
loop_
_entity.id
_entity.type
_entity.pdbx_description
1 polymer ?
#
loop_
_entity_poly.entity_id
_entity_poly.type
_entity_poly.pdbx_seq_one_letter_code
_entity_poly.pdbx_strand_id
1 'polypeptide(L)'
;MHVIINCHLQVLGAVDNKSNYKDIKLYNINDEFIPIFVDKEKFFFCGDEYFFSAYNKKILLSDHPGCFPIEVNYCGKNEICFSINGGFVSSNTTSLFVQHFCGEWERFYLIDEDNLRIIREAFKNGVYIQGKNTYIPPEKLEYDHKNIKFDTYCFDLKSIINAKKVGMNKLILPREGLGLFIIESFRPLAYYSCFGNEDIISCMEESIYSLFKFGNFIGDILVITDREKITFCEKLQPYLNRIHLQQANAYDFFDFTISRYMVDNLPIMKKYSPIMYIDCDIIINNDVNKIFHSAMETDKILFSIEWNLNTASPWFGGIHWHEVGQDYKLMDYGINSGIFLFKSIEIAKELLFTVVQSMLHSQKVKMTREKHVLETLDQPNLNYVLMAHFPNLFDVEILTQYVSHAANENFANIPLVGFAHFNGGLGNFESRVELIRKYTEYLSLDAPTANATI
;
A
#
# COMPACT_ATOMS: atom_id res chain seq x y z
N MET A 1 21.11 8.44 22.67
CA MET A 1 19.67 8.39 23.01
C MET A 1 19.05 7.42 22.03
N HIS A 2 18.51 6.32 22.54
CA HIS A 2 18.06 5.21 21.71
C HIS A 2 16.55 5.08 21.76
N VAL A 3 15.97 4.80 20.61
CA VAL A 3 14.55 4.53 20.46
C VAL A 3 14.35 3.02 20.59
N ILE A 4 13.49 2.62 21.52
CA ILE A 4 12.97 1.26 21.62
C ILE A 4 11.56 1.30 21.04
N ILE A 5 11.29 0.48 20.04
CA ILE A 5 9.92 0.36 19.53
C ILE A 5 9.10 -0.43 20.52
N ASN A 6 7.81 -0.17 20.54
CA ASN A 6 6.78 -0.83 21.31
C ASN A 6 6.93 -2.34 21.15
N CYS A 7 7.71 -2.92 22.04
CA CYS A 7 7.62 -4.32 22.34
C CYS A 7 6.26 -4.47 23.01
N HIS A 8 5.45 -5.40 22.55
CA HIS A 8 4.61 -6.16 23.47
C HIS A 8 5.49 -6.68 24.62
N LEU A 9 5.65 -5.90 25.69
CA LEU A 9 6.13 -6.39 26.98
C LEU A 9 4.92 -6.99 27.70
N GLN A 10 4.51 -8.17 27.23
CA GLN A 10 3.46 -8.93 27.90
C GLN A 10 4.11 -9.77 29.00
N VAL A 11 4.03 -9.30 30.24
CA VAL A 11 4.33 -10.12 31.43
C VAL A 11 3.07 -10.93 31.75
N LEU A 12 3.09 -12.23 31.45
CA LEU A 12 2.11 -13.22 31.94
C LEU A 12 2.90 -14.45 32.44
N GLY A 13 2.65 -14.86 33.69
CA GLY A 13 3.52 -15.78 34.44
C GLY A 13 3.58 -17.25 33.98
N ALA A 14 4.72 -17.89 34.34
CA ALA A 14 5.07 -19.27 34.78
C ALA A 14 4.24 -20.51 34.28
N VAL A 15 4.72 -21.73 33.97
CA VAL A 15 5.96 -22.52 34.14
C VAL A 15 6.00 -23.61 33.03
N ASP A 16 7.18 -24.21 32.84
CA ASP A 16 7.44 -25.62 32.50
C ASP A 16 7.95 -25.96 31.09
N ASN A 17 8.69 -27.07 31.12
CA ASN A 17 9.85 -27.46 30.36
C ASN A 17 9.65 -27.65 28.85
N LYS A 18 10.79 -27.49 28.17
CA LYS A 18 11.09 -27.91 26.78
C LYS A 18 10.72 -26.89 25.70
N SER A 19 11.75 -26.07 25.43
CA SER A 19 12.30 -25.83 24.10
C SER A 19 11.32 -25.40 23.00
N ASN A 20 11.22 -24.08 22.80
CA ASN A 20 11.41 -23.38 21.52
C ASN A 20 11.17 -21.86 21.73
N TYR A 21 12.09 -21.03 21.23
CA TYR A 21 12.17 -19.59 21.49
C TYR A 21 11.96 -18.70 20.28
N LYS A 22 11.61 -17.43 20.55
CA LYS A 22 11.28 -16.35 19.60
C LYS A 22 12.03 -15.06 19.93
N ASP A 23 12.25 -14.24 18.89
CA ASP A 23 13.01 -13.00 18.83
C ASP A 23 12.56 -11.80 19.71
N ILE A 24 13.51 -10.95 20.18
CA ILE A 24 13.35 -9.58 20.71
C ILE A 24 14.26 -8.58 19.97
N LYS A 25 13.78 -8.00 18.87
CA LYS A 25 14.51 -7.00 18.04
C LYS A 25 14.55 -5.59 18.63
N LEU A 26 15.71 -4.91 18.55
CA LEU A 26 15.89 -3.46 18.73
C LEU A 26 16.23 -2.82 17.38
N TYR A 27 15.70 -1.64 17.08
CA TYR A 27 15.70 -1.11 15.71
C TYR A 27 16.22 0.34 15.59
N ASN A 28 17.14 0.56 14.65
CA ASN A 28 17.53 1.85 14.07
C ASN A 28 16.64 2.21 12.84
N ILE A 29 16.49 3.49 12.51
CA ILE A 29 15.60 4.01 11.44
C ILE A 29 16.14 3.72 10.02
N ASN A 30 17.44 3.48 9.87
CA ASN A 30 18.04 3.13 8.57
C ASN A 30 18.14 1.62 8.40
N ASP A 31 17.61 1.11 7.29
CA ASP A 31 17.44 -0.31 6.99
C ASP A 31 18.77 -1.08 6.89
N GLU A 32 18.97 -2.01 7.83
CA GLU A 32 19.14 -3.44 7.57
C GLU A 32 18.74 -4.19 8.85
N PHE A 33 17.63 -4.93 8.80
CA PHE A 33 17.00 -5.52 9.98
C PHE A 33 17.22 -7.03 10.10
N ILE A 34 18.05 -7.43 11.06
CA ILE A 34 18.22 -8.82 11.48
C ILE A 34 17.49 -9.04 12.82
N PRO A 35 16.71 -10.14 12.95
CA PRO A 35 16.14 -10.59 14.21
C PRO A 35 17.15 -10.82 15.34
N ILE A 36 16.82 -10.37 16.55
CA ILE A 36 17.51 -10.79 17.78
C ILE A 36 16.73 -11.98 18.32
N PHE A 37 17.23 -13.21 18.19
CA PHE A 37 16.59 -14.42 18.76
C PHE A 37 16.87 -14.49 20.27
N VAL A 38 15.86 -14.82 21.10
CA VAL A 38 15.99 -14.79 22.57
C VAL A 38 15.52 -16.10 23.21
N ASP A 39 16.45 -16.86 23.79
CA ASP A 39 16.19 -18.07 24.61
C ASP A 39 16.43 -17.76 26.08
N LYS A 40 15.56 -18.16 27.05
CA LYS A 40 15.42 -17.84 28.52
C LYS A 40 16.66 -17.43 29.31
N GLU A 41 17.85 -17.61 28.79
CA GLU A 41 19.09 -17.18 29.40
C GLU A 41 20.06 -16.47 28.47
N LYS A 42 19.82 -16.24 27.16
CA LYS A 42 20.78 -15.70 26.17
C LYS A 42 20.25 -14.91 24.95
N PHE A 43 21.01 -13.90 24.50
CA PHE A 43 20.86 -13.19 23.20
C PHE A 43 22.22 -12.94 22.54
N PHE A 44 22.28 -12.67 21.23
CA PHE A 44 23.53 -12.40 20.50
C PHE A 44 23.59 -10.96 19.96
N PHE A 45 24.73 -10.27 20.08
CA PHE A 45 24.94 -8.90 19.59
C PHE A 45 26.35 -8.76 18.98
N CYS A 46 26.45 -8.26 17.75
CA CYS A 46 27.72 -8.08 17.01
C CYS A 46 28.62 -9.34 16.92
N GLY A 47 28.05 -10.54 17.04
CA GLY A 47 28.80 -11.80 17.01
C GLY A 47 29.12 -12.38 18.39
N ASP A 48 28.80 -11.65 19.47
CA ASP A 48 29.08 -12.06 20.85
C ASP A 48 27.81 -12.55 21.57
N GLU A 49 28.00 -13.51 22.48
CA GLU A 49 26.95 -14.19 23.26
C GLU A 49 26.67 -13.44 24.58
N TYR A 50 25.41 -13.17 24.88
CA TYR A 50 24.94 -12.51 26.10
C TYR A 50 23.86 -13.32 26.81
N PHE A 51 23.51 -13.01 28.08
CA PHE A 51 22.72 -13.81 29.01
C PHE A 51 21.64 -13.01 29.77
N PHE A 52 20.44 -13.54 30.07
CA PHE A 52 19.41 -12.83 30.85
C PHE A 52 18.69 -13.65 31.95
N SER A 53 18.02 -12.94 32.86
CA SER A 53 17.27 -13.47 34.01
C SER A 53 16.24 -12.42 34.45
N ALA A 54 15.19 -12.78 35.19
CA ALA A 54 14.18 -11.84 35.67
C ALA A 54 13.92 -12.02 37.18
N TYR A 55 14.10 -10.96 37.96
CA TYR A 55 13.86 -10.95 39.41
C TYR A 55 13.30 -9.58 39.82
N ASN A 56 12.16 -9.54 40.53
CA ASN A 56 11.54 -8.28 41.01
C ASN A 56 11.37 -7.17 39.94
N LYS A 57 10.78 -7.48 38.77
CA LYS A 57 10.54 -6.53 37.66
C LYS A 57 11.82 -5.97 36.97
N LYS A 58 12.94 -6.71 37.02
CA LYS A 58 14.22 -6.35 36.39
C LYS A 58 14.56 -7.33 35.25
N ILE A 59 15.31 -6.90 34.23
CA ILE A 59 15.76 -7.72 33.09
C ILE A 59 17.29 -7.77 33.14
N LEU A 60 17.90 -8.92 33.45
CA LEU A 60 19.36 -9.06 33.52
C LEU A 60 19.99 -9.19 32.11
N LEU A 61 21.18 -8.63 31.83
CA LEU A 61 21.98 -8.90 30.60
C LEU A 61 23.48 -9.09 30.97
N SER A 62 24.20 -10.07 30.41
CA SER A 62 25.63 -10.38 30.72
C SER A 62 26.34 -11.11 29.56
N ASP A 63 27.64 -11.03 29.32
CA ASP A 63 28.40 -11.85 28.33
C ASP A 63 29.02 -13.14 28.90
N HIS A 64 28.85 -13.37 30.20
CA HIS A 64 29.33 -14.55 30.92
C HIS A 64 28.27 -15.15 31.86
N PRO A 65 28.32 -16.47 32.14
CA PRO A 65 27.49 -17.08 33.18
C PRO A 65 27.99 -16.64 34.55
N GLY A 66 27.36 -15.62 35.14
CA GLY A 66 27.68 -15.14 36.49
C GLY A 66 27.70 -13.62 36.72
N CYS A 67 27.00 -12.80 35.94
CA CYS A 67 27.04 -11.34 36.13
C CYS A 67 25.68 -10.62 36.21
N PHE A 68 25.81 -9.35 36.60
CA PHE A 68 24.95 -8.56 37.47
C PHE A 68 23.64 -8.07 36.84
N PRO A 69 22.61 -7.77 37.66
CA PRO A 69 21.31 -7.39 37.14
C PRO A 69 21.32 -6.06 36.41
N ILE A 70 20.86 -6.06 35.16
CA ILE A 70 20.28 -4.88 34.53
C ILE A 70 18.87 -4.66 35.13
N GLU A 71 18.60 -3.45 35.57
CA GLU A 71 17.30 -3.03 36.08
C GLU A 71 16.66 -2.15 35.03
N VAL A 72 15.40 -2.43 34.70
CA VAL A 72 14.60 -1.53 33.86
C VAL A 72 13.86 -0.58 34.78
N ASN A 73 14.30 0.67 34.79
CA ASN A 73 13.69 1.71 35.58
C ASN A 73 12.77 2.53 34.69
N TYR A 74 11.49 2.58 35.03
CA TYR A 74 10.53 3.42 34.31
C TYR A 74 10.68 4.86 34.77
N CYS A 75 11.17 5.72 33.89
CA CYS A 75 11.30 7.16 34.13
C CYS A 75 10.01 7.92 33.80
N GLY A 76 9.10 7.30 33.05
CA GLY A 76 7.81 7.84 32.65
C GLY A 76 6.94 6.79 31.97
N LYS A 77 5.82 7.22 31.38
CA LYS A 77 4.88 6.31 30.69
C LYS A 77 5.53 5.58 29.51
N ASN A 78 6.35 6.31 28.74
CA ASN A 78 7.02 5.83 27.53
C ASN A 78 8.56 6.00 27.63
N GLU A 79 9.10 6.11 28.84
CA GLU A 79 10.53 6.34 29.06
C GLU A 79 11.06 5.30 30.04
N ILE A 80 12.15 4.62 29.68
CA ILE A 80 12.86 3.69 30.54
C ILE A 80 14.36 4.02 30.58
N CYS A 81 15.05 3.62 31.62
CA CYS A 81 16.50 3.54 31.62
C CYS A 81 16.94 2.17 32.16
N PHE A 82 18.08 1.70 31.66
CA PHE A 82 18.69 0.47 32.12
C PHE A 82 19.75 0.79 33.18
N SER A 83 19.88 -0.01 34.23
CA SER A 83 20.94 0.18 35.24
C SER A 83 21.61 -1.12 35.65
N ILE A 84 22.93 -1.14 35.77
CA ILE A 84 23.75 -2.26 36.26
C ILE A 84 24.41 -1.83 37.57
N ASN A 85 24.22 -2.60 38.66
CA ASN A 85 24.89 -2.36 39.95
C ASN A 85 24.75 -0.92 40.49
N GLY A 86 23.56 -0.32 40.30
CA GLY A 86 23.30 1.06 40.74
C GLY A 86 23.88 2.15 39.83
N GLY A 87 24.56 1.80 38.73
CA GLY A 87 24.90 2.72 37.65
C GLY A 87 23.98 2.53 36.44
N PHE A 88 23.69 3.59 35.69
CA PHE A 88 22.85 3.57 34.50
C PHE A 88 23.66 3.22 33.25
N VAL A 89 23.08 2.39 32.38
CA VAL A 89 23.63 2.07 31.07
C VAL A 89 23.46 3.28 30.18
N SER A 90 24.59 3.81 29.74
CA SER A 90 24.72 4.87 28.76
C SER A 90 25.34 4.31 27.48
N SER A 91 25.29 5.12 26.43
CA SER A 91 25.85 4.80 25.14
C SER A 91 26.40 6.06 24.49
N ASN A 92 27.54 5.95 23.83
CA ASN A 92 27.93 6.90 22.80
C ASN A 92 27.78 6.24 21.42
N THR A 93 28.24 6.90 20.36
CA THR A 93 28.15 6.38 18.98
C THR A 93 28.95 5.09 18.74
N THR A 94 29.83 4.70 19.66
CA THR A 94 30.80 3.61 19.47
C THR A 94 30.82 2.56 20.58
N SER A 95 30.22 2.82 21.75
CA SER A 95 30.32 1.95 22.91
C SER A 95 29.18 2.15 23.91
N LEU A 96 28.86 1.09 24.65
CA LEU A 96 28.03 1.13 25.87
C LEU A 96 28.93 1.28 27.10
N PHE A 97 28.49 2.03 28.10
CA PHE A 97 29.21 2.20 29.37
C PHE A 97 28.24 2.44 30.53
N VAL A 98 28.70 2.34 31.77
CA VAL A 98 27.88 2.52 32.98
C VAL A 98 28.29 3.81 33.69
N GLN A 99 27.31 4.60 34.14
CA GLN A 99 27.56 5.85 34.88
C GLN A 99 26.65 6.02 36.09
N HIS A 100 27.00 6.86 37.05
CA HIS A 100 26.29 6.94 38.33
C HIS A 100 24.98 7.76 38.32
N PHE A 101 24.61 8.40 37.22
CA PHE A 101 23.39 9.20 37.12
C PHE A 101 22.59 8.86 35.85
N CYS A 102 21.26 8.99 35.93
CA CYS A 102 20.37 8.84 34.78
C CYS A 102 20.07 10.23 34.21
N GLY A 103 20.85 10.66 33.22
CA GLY A 103 20.56 11.86 32.43
C GLY A 103 19.52 11.58 31.34
N GLU A 104 19.29 12.54 30.45
CA GLU A 104 18.48 12.31 29.25
C GLU A 104 19.13 11.29 28.31
N TRP A 105 20.48 11.22 28.27
CA TRP A 105 21.22 10.35 27.35
C TRP A 105 21.09 8.85 27.68
N GLU A 106 20.74 8.52 28.93
CA GLU A 106 20.53 7.16 29.45
C GLU A 106 19.06 6.74 29.40
N ARG A 107 18.19 7.63 28.89
CA ARG A 107 16.78 7.33 28.67
C ARG A 107 16.58 6.72 27.29
N PHE A 108 15.77 5.69 27.28
CA PHE A 108 15.27 4.99 26.13
C PHE A 108 13.78 5.28 26.02
N TYR A 109 13.35 5.56 24.81
CA TYR A 109 11.97 5.92 24.55
C TYR A 109 11.22 4.79 23.89
N LEU A 110 10.01 4.52 24.38
CA LEU A 110 9.09 3.54 23.82
C LEU A 110 8.20 4.21 22.76
N ILE A 111 8.33 3.80 21.50
CA ILE A 111 7.52 4.32 20.38
C ILE A 111 6.57 3.24 19.91
N ASP A 112 5.26 3.53 19.84
CA ASP A 112 4.24 2.62 19.31
C ASP A 112 4.64 1.91 18.00
N GLU A 113 4.39 0.60 17.87
CA GLU A 113 4.82 -0.19 16.72
C GLU A 113 4.18 0.31 15.43
N ASP A 114 2.90 0.70 15.47
CA ASP A 114 2.23 1.26 14.31
C ASP A 114 2.76 2.66 13.96
N ASN A 115 3.06 3.49 14.97
CA ASN A 115 3.68 4.80 14.75
C ASN A 115 5.04 4.64 14.07
N LEU A 116 5.89 3.73 14.56
CA LEU A 116 7.17 3.46 13.93
C LEU A 116 6.98 2.92 12.51
N ARG A 117 6.04 2.01 12.28
CA ARG A 117 5.77 1.50 10.93
C ARG A 117 5.51 2.65 9.96
N ILE A 118 4.68 3.64 10.33
CA ILE A 118 4.40 4.82 9.50
C ILE A 118 5.68 5.63 9.24
N ILE A 119 6.51 5.83 10.27
CA ILE A 119 7.77 6.57 10.14
C ILE A 119 8.75 5.82 9.21
N ARG A 120 8.87 4.50 9.34
CA ARG A 120 9.72 3.68 8.46
C ARG A 120 9.25 3.73 7.02
N GLU A 121 7.95 3.61 6.80
CA GLU A 121 7.39 3.75 5.44
C GLU A 121 7.66 5.15 4.88
N ALA A 122 7.65 6.20 5.72
CA ALA A 122 8.07 7.54 5.29
C ALA A 122 9.52 7.56 4.79
N PHE A 123 10.47 6.98 5.55
CA PHE A 123 11.87 6.89 5.13
C PHE A 123 12.09 6.00 3.90
N LYS A 124 11.19 5.05 3.62
CA LYS A 124 11.29 4.15 2.47
C LYS A 124 10.69 4.75 1.20
N ASN A 125 9.46 5.27 1.29
CA ASN A 125 8.64 5.64 0.13
C ASN A 125 8.28 7.12 0.11
N GLY A 126 8.66 7.89 1.12
CA GLY A 126 8.23 9.27 1.30
C GLY A 126 6.90 9.37 2.03
N VAL A 127 6.46 10.61 2.24
CA VAL A 127 5.31 10.88 3.10
C VAL A 127 4.50 12.07 2.61
N TYR A 128 3.21 12.05 2.88
CA TYR A 128 2.31 13.16 2.61
C TYR A 128 2.06 14.00 3.85
N ILE A 129 2.09 15.32 3.68
CA ILE A 129 1.67 16.26 4.71
C ILE A 129 0.24 16.71 4.43
N GLN A 130 -0.68 16.35 5.31
CA GLN A 130 -2.07 16.77 5.22
C GLN A 130 -2.19 18.28 5.49
N GLY A 131 -3.07 18.97 4.73
CA GLY A 131 -3.31 20.41 4.85
C GLY A 131 -2.43 21.25 3.93
N LYS A 132 -1.21 20.79 3.60
CA LYS A 132 -0.40 21.34 2.50
C LYS A 132 -0.54 20.57 1.19
N ASN A 133 -1.07 19.35 1.24
CA ASN A 133 -1.17 18.44 0.11
C ASN A 133 0.17 18.32 -0.63
N THR A 134 1.23 18.09 0.14
CA THR A 134 2.60 18.05 -0.38
C THR A 134 3.22 16.69 -0.05
N TYR A 135 3.77 16.06 -1.08
CA TYR A 135 4.63 14.91 -0.96
C TYR A 135 6.04 15.33 -0.59
N ILE A 136 6.61 14.70 0.44
CA ILE A 136 8.02 14.78 0.77
C ILE A 136 8.66 13.45 0.40
N PRO A 137 9.61 13.45 -0.55
CA PRO A 137 10.29 12.24 -0.95
C PRO A 137 11.34 11.81 0.09
N PRO A 138 11.73 10.51 0.12
CA PRO A 138 12.67 9.96 1.10
C PRO A 138 13.96 10.76 1.30
N GLU A 139 14.55 11.28 0.23
CA GLU A 139 15.82 12.01 0.25
C GLU A 139 15.77 13.34 1.02
N LYS A 140 14.56 13.84 1.31
CA LYS A 140 14.35 15.04 2.14
C LYS A 140 14.02 14.71 3.59
N LEU A 141 14.08 13.44 3.96
CA LEU A 141 13.88 12.97 5.33
C LEU A 141 15.24 12.79 5.99
N GLU A 142 15.42 13.46 7.12
CA GLU A 142 16.65 13.35 7.91
C GLU A 142 16.30 12.86 9.31
N TYR A 143 17.21 12.09 9.90
CA TYR A 143 17.12 11.70 11.30
C TYR A 143 18.46 11.92 11.98
N ASP A 144 18.42 12.51 13.17
CA ASP A 144 19.53 12.53 14.10
C ASP A 144 19.07 11.99 15.47
N HIS A 145 20.02 11.77 16.37
CA HIS A 145 19.76 11.23 17.72
C HIS A 145 18.75 12.01 18.60
N LYS A 146 18.23 13.16 18.16
CA LYS A 146 17.24 13.98 18.88
C LYS A 146 16.01 14.32 18.04
N ASN A 147 16.13 14.36 16.72
CA ASN A 147 15.10 14.90 15.83
C ASN A 147 14.89 14.06 14.57
N ILE A 148 13.64 14.03 14.11
CA ILE A 148 13.27 13.64 12.75
C ILE A 148 12.88 14.90 11.99
N LYS A 149 13.46 15.09 10.81
CA LYS A 149 13.09 16.15 9.89
C LYS A 149 12.33 15.60 8.69
N PHE A 150 11.22 16.24 8.38
CA PHE A 150 10.50 16.05 7.13
C PHE A 150 10.64 17.34 6.33
N ASP A 151 11.58 17.42 5.40
CA ASP A 151 11.94 18.66 4.70
C ASP A 151 12.26 19.79 5.70
N THR A 152 11.49 20.87 5.72
CA THR A 152 11.69 22.01 6.62
C THR A 152 11.08 21.83 8.02
N TYR A 153 10.41 20.70 8.28
CA TYR A 153 9.75 20.42 9.55
C TYR A 153 10.62 19.57 10.45
N CYS A 154 10.92 20.06 11.65
CA CYS A 154 11.71 19.36 12.66
C CYS A 154 10.81 18.91 13.82
N PHE A 155 10.88 17.63 14.17
CA PHE A 155 10.17 17.02 15.30
C PHE A 155 11.18 16.40 16.23
N ASP A 156 11.12 16.76 17.51
CA ASP A 156 11.93 16.09 18.51
C ASP A 156 11.39 14.68 18.79
N LEU A 157 12.19 13.84 19.46
CA LEU A 157 11.75 12.50 19.85
C LEU A 157 10.48 12.52 20.72
N LYS A 158 10.29 13.55 21.56
CA LYS A 158 9.10 13.69 22.41
C LYS A 158 7.83 13.84 21.57
N SER A 159 7.88 14.59 20.47
CA SER A 159 6.80 14.71 19.49
C SER A 159 6.45 13.36 18.87
N ILE A 160 7.46 12.57 18.53
CA ILE A 160 7.26 11.24 17.93
C ILE A 160 6.64 10.25 18.93
N ILE A 161 7.09 10.26 20.18
CA ILE A 161 6.58 9.40 21.24
C ILE A 161 5.13 9.74 21.59
N ASN A 162 4.80 11.02 21.57
CA ASN A 162 3.45 11.52 21.83
C ASN A 162 2.55 11.51 20.59
N ALA A 163 3.07 10.99 19.47
CA ALA A 163 2.33 10.93 18.23
C ALA A 163 1.12 10.01 18.37
N LYS A 164 0.01 10.42 17.74
CA LYS A 164 -1.24 9.65 17.76
C LYS A 164 -1.56 9.15 16.37
N LYS A 165 -1.66 7.83 16.22
CA LYS A 165 -2.17 7.19 15.02
C LYS A 165 -3.63 7.59 14.79
N VAL A 166 -3.97 7.87 13.54
CA VAL A 166 -5.35 8.09 13.07
C VAL A 166 -5.58 7.23 11.84
N GLY A 167 -6.57 6.33 11.90
CA GLY A 167 -6.73 5.30 10.88
C GLY A 167 -5.52 4.36 10.82
N MET A 168 -5.27 3.69 9.69
CA MET A 168 -4.12 2.79 9.56
C MET A 168 -2.83 3.47 9.09
N ASN A 169 -2.95 4.58 8.34
CA ASN A 169 -1.84 5.14 7.57
C ASN A 169 -1.47 6.58 7.95
N LYS A 170 -2.14 7.19 8.93
CA LYS A 170 -1.88 8.58 9.35
C LYS A 170 -1.33 8.65 10.77
N LEU A 171 -0.45 9.62 10.98
CA LEU A 171 0.15 9.93 12.27
C LEU A 171 0.04 11.43 12.56
N ILE A 172 -0.58 11.76 13.69
CA ILE A 172 -0.61 13.13 14.22
C ILE A 172 0.63 13.33 15.09
N LEU A 173 1.49 14.23 14.65
CA LEU A 173 2.70 14.69 15.32
C LEU A 173 2.42 16.03 16.00
N PRO A 174 2.41 16.10 17.35
CA PRO A 174 2.39 17.38 18.04
C PRO A 174 3.71 18.12 17.79
N ARG A 175 3.66 19.44 17.62
CA ARG A 175 4.86 20.29 17.52
C ARG A 175 5.02 21.10 18.81
N GLU A 176 6.24 21.53 19.13
CA GLU A 176 6.44 22.56 20.16
C GLU A 176 5.51 23.76 19.91
N GLY A 177 4.68 24.09 20.91
CA GLY A 177 3.61 25.08 20.79
C GLY A 177 2.20 24.46 20.64
N LEU A 178 1.32 25.14 19.90
CA LEU A 178 -0.08 24.72 19.66
C LEU A 178 -0.30 24.01 18.30
N GLY A 179 0.77 23.71 17.57
CA GLY A 179 0.69 23.15 16.22
C GLY A 179 0.49 21.63 16.22
N LEU A 180 -0.41 21.15 15.38
CA LEU A 180 -0.54 19.74 15.02
C LEU A 180 -0.08 19.54 13.58
N PHE A 181 0.65 18.46 13.34
CA PHE A 181 1.12 18.07 12.02
C PHE A 181 0.61 16.67 11.73
N ILE A 182 0.08 16.45 10.53
CA ILE A 182 -0.47 15.14 10.17
C ILE A 182 0.32 14.63 8.98
N ILE A 183 1.01 13.51 9.18
CA ILE A 183 1.66 12.79 8.12
C ILE A 183 0.81 11.58 7.71
N GLU A 184 0.86 11.26 6.43
CA GLU A 184 0.18 10.12 5.85
C GLU A 184 1.17 9.30 5.02
N SER A 185 1.15 7.98 5.24
CA SER A 185 2.07 7.04 4.59
C SER A 185 1.81 7.01 3.09
N PHE A 186 2.88 7.10 2.28
CA PHE A 186 2.81 6.80 0.86
C PHE A 186 3.23 5.34 0.65
N ARG A 187 2.27 4.47 0.42
CA ARG A 187 2.49 3.05 0.14
C ARG A 187 1.53 2.62 -0.97
N PRO A 188 1.89 2.87 -2.23
CA PRO A 188 1.02 2.58 -3.36
C PRO A 188 0.72 1.07 -3.48
N LEU A 189 -0.48 0.74 -3.93
CA LEU A 189 -0.89 -0.60 -4.34
C LEU A 189 -1.52 -0.54 -5.73
N ALA A 190 -1.09 -1.41 -6.62
CA ALA A 190 -1.86 -1.75 -7.82
C ALA A 190 -2.51 -3.11 -7.59
N TYR A 191 -3.76 -3.29 -7.99
CA TYR A 191 -4.39 -4.60 -7.91
C TYR A 191 -5.13 -4.98 -9.18
N TYR A 192 -5.14 -6.28 -9.43
CA TYR A 192 -5.66 -6.93 -10.63
C TYR A 192 -6.67 -8.00 -10.22
N SER A 193 -7.75 -8.12 -11.00
CA SER A 193 -8.66 -9.25 -10.96
C SER A 193 -8.39 -10.12 -12.18
N CYS A 194 -7.71 -11.25 -11.99
CA CYS A 194 -7.21 -12.11 -13.05
C CYS A 194 -7.75 -13.53 -12.88
N PHE A 195 -8.75 -13.88 -13.67
CA PHE A 195 -9.43 -15.18 -13.63
C PHE A 195 -9.40 -15.85 -15.00
N GLY A 196 -9.29 -17.18 -15.00
CA GLY A 196 -9.46 -17.98 -16.22
C GLY A 196 -8.17 -18.52 -16.84
N ASN A 197 -8.09 -18.46 -18.16
CA ASN A 197 -7.10 -19.19 -18.95
C ASN A 197 -5.71 -18.52 -18.92
N GLU A 198 -4.72 -19.20 -19.48
CA GLU A 198 -3.33 -18.71 -19.56
C GLU A 198 -3.19 -17.41 -20.36
N ASP A 199 -4.12 -17.11 -21.27
CA ASP A 199 -4.07 -15.88 -22.05
C ASP A 199 -4.34 -14.67 -21.15
N ILE A 200 -5.34 -14.73 -20.27
CA ILE A 200 -5.63 -13.63 -19.34
C ILE A 200 -4.45 -13.41 -18.38
N ILE A 201 -3.85 -14.50 -17.89
CA ILE A 201 -2.65 -14.42 -17.05
C ILE A 201 -1.50 -13.81 -17.83
N SER A 202 -1.29 -14.22 -19.08
CA SER A 202 -0.26 -13.65 -19.95
C SER A 202 -0.44 -12.15 -20.15
N CYS A 203 -1.67 -11.67 -20.33
CA CYS A 203 -1.97 -10.22 -20.38
C CYS A 203 -1.60 -9.54 -19.05
N MET A 204 -2.04 -10.10 -17.93
CA MET A 204 -1.73 -9.57 -16.59
C MET A 204 -0.21 -9.50 -16.36
N GLU A 205 0.55 -10.53 -16.74
CA GLU A 205 1.99 -10.54 -16.58
C GLU A 205 2.69 -9.43 -17.38
N GLU A 206 2.26 -9.20 -18.62
CA GLU A 206 2.79 -8.10 -19.43
C GLU A 206 2.37 -6.73 -18.85
N SER A 207 1.15 -6.60 -18.33
CA SER A 207 0.70 -5.40 -17.60
C SER A 207 1.58 -5.13 -16.37
N ILE A 208 1.77 -6.12 -15.50
CA ILE A 208 2.60 -6.01 -14.30
C ILE A 208 4.05 -5.68 -14.67
N TYR A 209 4.60 -6.35 -15.68
CA TYR A 209 5.95 -6.08 -16.15
C TYR A 209 6.09 -4.64 -16.62
N SER A 210 5.15 -4.16 -17.43
CA SER A 210 5.14 -2.80 -17.94
C SER A 210 5.00 -1.74 -16.82
N LEU A 211 4.22 -2.04 -15.78
CA LEU A 211 4.04 -1.20 -14.59
C LEU A 211 5.37 -0.99 -13.84
N PHE A 212 6.15 -2.04 -13.65
CA PHE A 212 7.47 -1.92 -13.04
C PHE A 212 8.50 -1.31 -14.00
N LYS A 213 8.52 -1.76 -15.26
CA LYS A 213 9.59 -1.46 -16.21
C LYS A 213 9.51 -0.05 -16.80
N PHE A 214 8.33 0.38 -17.20
CA PHE A 214 8.10 1.68 -17.84
C PHE A 214 7.38 2.65 -16.90
N GLY A 215 6.54 2.12 -16.00
CA GLY A 215 5.82 2.91 -15.00
C GLY A 215 6.67 3.41 -13.84
N ASN A 216 7.88 2.86 -13.65
CA ASN A 216 8.72 3.10 -12.46
C ASN A 216 7.95 2.90 -11.15
N PHE A 217 7.00 1.97 -11.12
CA PHE A 217 6.11 1.82 -9.98
C PHE A 217 6.87 1.37 -8.72
N ILE A 218 6.68 2.09 -7.62
CA ILE A 218 7.37 1.83 -6.34
C ILE A 218 6.54 1.05 -5.31
N GLY A 219 5.27 0.77 -5.60
CA GLY A 219 4.33 0.10 -4.68
C GLY A 219 4.31 -1.44 -4.74
N ASP A 220 3.39 -2.05 -4.01
CA ASP A 220 3.16 -3.50 -4.10
C ASP A 220 2.05 -3.81 -5.13
N ILE A 221 1.93 -5.08 -5.51
CA ILE A 221 0.89 -5.59 -6.41
C ILE A 221 0.06 -6.64 -5.69
N LEU A 222 -1.26 -6.57 -5.84
CA LEU A 222 -2.19 -7.61 -5.40
C LEU A 222 -2.90 -8.23 -6.60
N VAL A 223 -2.76 -9.54 -6.78
CA VAL A 223 -3.48 -10.30 -7.80
C VAL A 223 -4.58 -11.11 -7.11
N ILE A 224 -5.83 -10.81 -7.47
CA ILE A 224 -7.01 -11.55 -7.07
C ILE A 224 -7.32 -12.57 -8.16
N THR A 225 -7.35 -13.85 -7.82
CA THR A 225 -7.43 -14.94 -8.80
C THR A 225 -8.10 -16.18 -8.23
N ASP A 226 -8.59 -17.08 -9.09
CA ASP A 226 -9.07 -18.42 -8.72
C ASP A 226 -7.92 -19.41 -8.44
N ARG A 227 -6.69 -19.05 -8.79
CA ARG A 227 -5.51 -19.91 -8.66
C ARG A 227 -4.82 -19.77 -7.30
N GLU A 228 -4.53 -20.91 -6.66
CA GLU A 228 -3.70 -20.94 -5.44
C GLU A 228 -2.27 -20.48 -5.69
N LYS A 229 -1.74 -20.76 -6.89
CA LYS A 229 -0.38 -20.44 -7.30
C LYS A 229 -0.36 -20.06 -8.77
N ILE A 230 0.46 -19.07 -9.09
CA ILE A 230 0.78 -18.67 -10.46
C ILE A 230 2.30 -18.85 -10.64
N THR A 231 2.70 -19.49 -11.73
CA THR A 231 4.12 -19.55 -12.12
C THR A 231 4.39 -18.35 -13.01
N PHE A 232 4.99 -17.31 -12.43
CA PHE A 232 5.29 -16.08 -13.16
C PHE A 232 6.47 -16.28 -14.14
N CYS A 233 6.40 -15.61 -15.27
CA CYS A 233 7.42 -15.57 -16.31
C CYS A 233 8.75 -14.98 -15.80
N GLU A 234 9.84 -15.25 -16.52
CA GLU A 234 11.19 -14.84 -16.12
C GLU A 234 11.34 -13.32 -15.95
N LYS A 235 10.61 -12.53 -16.75
CA LYS A 235 10.63 -11.06 -16.69
C LYS A 235 10.18 -10.51 -15.33
N LEU A 236 9.37 -11.26 -14.58
CA LEU A 236 8.81 -10.85 -13.29
C LEU A 236 9.60 -11.35 -12.08
N GLN A 237 10.62 -12.20 -12.27
CA GLN A 237 11.43 -12.76 -11.19
C GLN A 237 12.03 -11.68 -10.26
N PRO A 238 12.52 -10.52 -10.76
CA PRO A 238 13.04 -9.46 -9.89
C PRO A 238 12.01 -8.82 -8.96
N TYR A 239 10.71 -9.02 -9.20
CA TYR A 239 9.63 -8.30 -8.53
C TYR A 239 8.72 -9.18 -7.66
N LEU A 240 8.99 -10.50 -7.59
CA LEU A 240 8.10 -11.45 -6.92
C LEU A 240 7.87 -11.14 -5.44
N ASN A 241 8.83 -10.51 -4.75
CA ASN A 241 8.68 -10.10 -3.35
C ASN A 241 7.64 -8.98 -3.13
N ARG A 242 7.21 -8.30 -4.20
CA ARG A 242 6.21 -7.23 -4.22
C ARG A 242 4.88 -7.66 -4.81
N ILE A 243 4.75 -8.92 -5.23
CA ILE A 243 3.51 -9.46 -5.80
C ILE A 243 2.84 -10.38 -4.78
N HIS A 244 1.61 -10.04 -4.41
CA HIS A 244 0.79 -10.79 -3.47
C HIS A 244 -0.33 -11.49 -4.21
N LEU A 245 -0.58 -12.76 -3.90
CA LEU A 245 -1.72 -13.51 -4.42
C LEU A 245 -2.84 -13.55 -3.37
N GLN A 246 -4.06 -13.24 -3.79
CA GLN A 246 -5.27 -13.47 -3.02
C GLN A 246 -6.18 -14.40 -3.80
N GLN A 247 -6.32 -15.63 -3.31
CA GLN A 247 -7.27 -16.56 -3.90
C GLN A 247 -8.70 -16.09 -3.61
N ALA A 248 -9.56 -16.14 -4.62
CA ALA A 248 -10.98 -15.86 -4.55
C ALA A 248 -11.76 -17.05 -5.11
N ASN A 249 -12.91 -17.34 -4.51
CA ASN A 249 -13.82 -18.37 -5.01
C ASN A 249 -14.70 -17.75 -6.10
N ALA A 250 -14.26 -17.82 -7.35
CA ALA A 250 -15.00 -17.34 -8.50
C ALA A 250 -15.24 -18.49 -9.49
N TYR A 251 -16.49 -18.66 -9.95
CA TYR A 251 -16.91 -19.82 -10.73
C TYR A 251 -17.39 -19.46 -12.13
N ASP A 252 -17.82 -18.22 -12.35
CA ASP A 252 -18.33 -17.76 -13.62
C ASP A 252 -17.88 -16.33 -13.98
N PHE A 253 -18.28 -15.88 -15.17
CA PHE A 253 -17.95 -14.55 -15.68
C PHE A 253 -18.48 -13.42 -14.76
N PHE A 254 -19.62 -13.62 -14.10
CA PHE A 254 -20.16 -12.64 -13.17
C PHE A 254 -19.27 -12.54 -11.93
N ASP A 255 -18.83 -13.67 -11.38
CA ASP A 255 -17.88 -13.69 -10.27
C ASP A 255 -16.54 -13.02 -10.64
N PHE A 256 -16.05 -13.24 -11.85
CA PHE A 256 -14.80 -12.63 -12.34
C PHE A 256 -14.91 -11.11 -12.40
N THR A 257 -16.02 -10.61 -12.94
CA THR A 257 -16.27 -9.18 -13.11
C THR A 257 -16.54 -8.47 -11.78
N ILE A 258 -17.35 -9.05 -10.89
CA ILE A 258 -17.68 -8.42 -9.61
C ILE A 258 -16.50 -8.39 -8.62
N SER A 259 -15.57 -9.34 -8.75
CA SER A 259 -14.42 -9.49 -7.84
C SER A 259 -13.54 -8.23 -7.73
N ARG A 260 -13.45 -7.41 -8.78
CA ARG A 260 -12.71 -6.13 -8.75
C ARG A 260 -13.26 -5.14 -7.73
N TYR A 261 -14.53 -5.26 -7.35
CA TYR A 261 -15.17 -4.38 -6.37
C TYR A 261 -15.25 -5.00 -4.97
N MET A 262 -15.03 -6.31 -4.82
CA MET A 262 -15.14 -7.04 -3.54
C MET A 262 -13.86 -6.99 -2.70
N VAL A 263 -13.18 -5.84 -2.70
CA VAL A 263 -11.85 -5.68 -2.08
C VAL A 263 -11.87 -5.03 -0.70
N ASP A 264 -12.99 -4.43 -0.31
CA ASP A 264 -13.18 -3.76 0.99
C ASP A 264 -13.00 -4.71 2.18
N ASN A 265 -13.32 -6.00 1.98
CA ASN A 265 -13.19 -7.04 2.98
C ASN A 265 -11.76 -7.61 3.10
N LEU A 266 -10.85 -7.24 2.19
CA LEU A 266 -9.48 -7.74 2.22
C LEU A 266 -8.64 -6.95 3.24
N PRO A 267 -8.13 -7.57 4.33
CA PRO A 267 -7.37 -6.84 5.35
C PRO A 267 -6.10 -6.18 4.82
N ILE A 268 -5.54 -6.71 3.74
CA ILE A 268 -4.35 -6.17 3.07
C ILE A 268 -4.60 -4.75 2.56
N MET A 269 -5.79 -4.44 2.03
CA MET A 269 -6.11 -3.13 1.43
C MET A 269 -5.91 -1.97 2.41
N LYS A 270 -6.19 -2.17 3.70
CA LYS A 270 -6.08 -1.11 4.72
C LYS A 270 -4.64 -0.66 4.98
N LYS A 271 -3.64 -1.42 4.52
CA LYS A 271 -2.22 -1.10 4.70
C LYS A 271 -1.67 -0.16 3.63
N TYR A 272 -2.45 0.08 2.56
CA TYR A 272 -1.98 0.81 1.39
C TYR A 272 -2.71 2.13 1.21
N SER A 273 -2.00 3.08 0.63
CA SER A 273 -2.49 4.43 0.28
C SER A 273 -1.43 5.07 -0.61
N PRO A 274 -1.69 5.37 -1.89
CA PRO A 274 -2.94 5.17 -2.67
C PRO A 274 -3.14 3.73 -3.19
N ILE A 275 -4.32 3.42 -3.74
CA ILE A 275 -4.70 2.11 -4.29
C ILE A 275 -5.33 2.26 -5.69
N MET A 276 -4.80 1.54 -6.68
CA MET A 276 -5.26 1.53 -8.08
C MET A 276 -5.75 0.16 -8.50
N TYR A 277 -6.93 0.08 -9.12
CA TYR A 277 -7.35 -1.07 -9.92
C TYR A 277 -6.83 -0.93 -11.34
N ILE A 278 -6.35 -2.02 -11.94
CA ILE A 278 -5.90 -2.06 -13.34
C ILE A 278 -6.42 -3.35 -13.99
N ASP A 279 -7.08 -3.24 -15.14
CA ASP A 279 -7.45 -4.39 -15.97
C ASP A 279 -6.22 -5.07 -16.58
N CYS A 280 -6.33 -6.39 -16.80
CA CYS A 280 -5.20 -7.19 -17.26
C CYS A 280 -4.72 -6.81 -18.68
N ASP A 281 -5.54 -6.13 -19.47
CA ASP A 281 -5.25 -5.67 -20.83
C ASP A 281 -4.82 -4.19 -20.91
N ILE A 282 -4.38 -3.62 -19.79
CA ILE A 282 -3.79 -2.28 -19.73
C ILE A 282 -2.27 -2.39 -19.68
N ILE A 283 -1.56 -1.75 -20.61
CA ILE A 283 -0.09 -1.64 -20.59
C ILE A 283 0.33 -0.25 -20.14
N ILE A 284 1.29 -0.22 -19.21
CA ILE A 284 1.86 1.00 -18.70
C ILE A 284 3.02 1.42 -19.61
N ASN A 285 2.96 2.64 -20.14
CA ASN A 285 3.89 3.12 -21.17
C ASN A 285 4.63 4.41 -20.80
N ASN A 286 4.46 4.90 -19.57
CA ASN A 286 5.19 6.05 -19.02
C ASN A 286 5.16 6.02 -17.48
N ASP A 287 5.98 6.84 -16.83
CA ASP A 287 6.04 6.95 -15.36
C ASP A 287 4.67 7.30 -14.75
N VAL A 288 4.22 6.48 -13.81
CA VAL A 288 2.89 6.60 -13.18
C VAL A 288 2.93 7.19 -11.77
N ASN A 289 4.10 7.48 -11.20
CA ASN A 289 4.18 7.95 -9.81
C ASN A 289 3.43 9.28 -9.61
N LYS A 290 3.40 10.14 -10.63
CA LYS A 290 2.65 11.40 -10.59
C LYS A 290 1.16 11.23 -10.35
N ILE A 291 0.51 10.24 -10.98
CA ILE A 291 -0.94 10.02 -10.78
C ILE A 291 -1.23 9.45 -9.39
N PHE A 292 -0.36 8.58 -8.87
CA PHE A 292 -0.42 8.13 -7.49
C PHE A 292 -0.25 9.30 -6.51
N HIS A 293 0.61 10.26 -6.86
CA HIS A 293 0.76 11.46 -6.05
C HIS A 293 -0.50 12.33 -6.04
N SER A 294 -1.12 12.55 -7.20
CA SER A 294 -2.38 13.31 -7.31
C SER A 294 -3.52 12.66 -6.53
N ALA A 295 -3.60 11.34 -6.47
CA ALA A 295 -4.61 10.65 -5.67
C ALA A 295 -4.48 10.90 -4.17
N MET A 296 -3.28 11.21 -3.67
CA MET A 296 -3.08 11.53 -2.26
C MET A 296 -3.56 12.95 -1.90
N GLU A 297 -3.73 13.82 -2.88
CA GLU A 297 -4.11 15.23 -2.70
C GLU A 297 -5.63 15.43 -2.63
N THR A 298 -6.41 14.38 -2.88
CA THR A 298 -7.88 14.43 -2.92
C THR A 298 -8.48 13.23 -2.20
N ASP A 299 -9.67 13.43 -1.62
CA ASP A 299 -10.49 12.34 -1.08
C ASP A 299 -11.50 11.82 -2.13
N LYS A 300 -11.39 12.27 -3.38
CA LYS A 300 -12.18 11.75 -4.50
C LYS A 300 -11.56 10.49 -5.09
N ILE A 301 -12.40 9.65 -5.70
CA ILE A 301 -11.99 8.49 -6.49
C ILE A 301 -11.78 8.94 -7.94
N LEU A 302 -10.62 8.64 -8.49
CA LEU A 302 -10.22 9.05 -9.82
C LEU A 302 -10.63 7.98 -10.83
N PHE A 303 -11.37 8.40 -11.85
CA PHE A 303 -11.80 7.59 -12.98
C PHE A 303 -11.37 8.23 -14.30
N SER A 304 -11.33 7.46 -15.39
CA SER A 304 -11.10 8.01 -16.73
C SER A 304 -12.40 8.05 -17.54
N ILE A 305 -12.54 9.10 -18.36
CA ILE A 305 -13.58 9.18 -19.37
C ILE A 305 -13.18 8.29 -20.54
N GLU A 306 -14.03 7.31 -20.86
CA GLU A 306 -13.84 6.46 -22.03
C GLU A 306 -14.44 7.08 -23.28
N TRP A 307 -15.62 7.69 -23.15
CA TRP A 307 -16.39 8.16 -24.29
C TRP A 307 -17.34 9.32 -23.93
N ASN A 308 -17.45 10.33 -24.78
CA ASN A 308 -18.43 11.40 -24.62
C ASN A 308 -19.81 10.94 -25.13
N LEU A 309 -20.85 11.08 -24.31
CA LEU A 309 -22.18 10.59 -24.57
C LEU A 309 -23.12 11.74 -24.97
N ASN A 310 -23.67 11.64 -26.18
CA ASN A 310 -24.75 12.52 -26.64
C ASN A 310 -26.15 11.93 -26.36
N THR A 311 -26.22 10.62 -26.07
CA THR A 311 -27.45 9.87 -25.82
C THR A 311 -27.19 8.75 -24.82
N ALA A 312 -28.25 8.21 -24.21
CA ALA A 312 -28.15 7.02 -23.37
C ALA A 312 -27.49 5.85 -24.12
N SER A 313 -26.51 5.19 -23.51
CA SER A 313 -25.79 4.04 -24.09
C SER A 313 -25.88 2.85 -23.15
N PRO A 314 -26.37 1.68 -23.60
CA PRO A 314 -26.41 0.47 -22.77
C PRO A 314 -25.05 0.07 -22.19
N TRP A 315 -23.95 0.36 -22.90
CA TRP A 315 -22.58 0.08 -22.47
C TRP A 315 -22.11 0.94 -21.29
N PHE A 316 -22.80 2.05 -21.03
CA PHE A 316 -22.47 3.01 -19.98
C PHE A 316 -23.61 3.22 -18.97
N GLY A 317 -24.60 2.32 -18.92
CA GLY A 317 -25.70 2.39 -17.93
C GLY A 317 -27.01 2.97 -18.46
N GLY A 318 -27.15 3.09 -19.79
CA GLY A 318 -28.31 3.69 -20.44
C GLY A 318 -29.66 3.05 -20.13
N ILE A 319 -29.73 1.74 -19.86
CA ILE A 319 -31.02 1.11 -19.52
C ILE A 319 -31.32 1.30 -18.04
N HIS A 320 -30.33 1.21 -17.14
CA HIS A 320 -30.48 1.66 -15.75
C HIS A 320 -31.09 3.07 -15.68
N TRP A 321 -30.54 4.02 -16.45
CA TRP A 321 -31.05 5.39 -16.55
C TRP A 321 -32.51 5.47 -17.00
N HIS A 322 -32.89 4.66 -17.98
CA HIS A 322 -34.27 4.61 -18.46
C HIS A 322 -35.24 4.06 -17.41
N GLU A 323 -34.81 3.12 -16.58
CA GLU A 323 -35.66 2.51 -15.54
C GLU A 323 -35.83 3.40 -14.30
N VAL A 324 -34.82 4.18 -13.89
CA VAL A 324 -34.95 5.14 -12.77
C VAL A 324 -35.67 6.45 -13.11
N GLY A 325 -35.92 6.75 -14.39
CA GLY A 325 -36.68 7.94 -14.80
C GLY A 325 -35.88 9.25 -14.82
N GLN A 326 -36.58 10.41 -14.82
CA GLN A 326 -35.98 11.76 -14.97
C GLN A 326 -35.31 12.31 -13.68
N ASP A 327 -35.15 11.49 -12.65
CA ASP A 327 -34.77 11.97 -11.31
C ASP A 327 -33.29 12.37 -11.20
N TYR A 328 -32.47 12.08 -12.22
CA TYR A 328 -31.03 12.34 -12.22
C TYR A 328 -30.58 13.06 -13.48
N LYS A 329 -29.64 14.01 -13.32
CA LYS A 329 -28.95 14.63 -14.46
C LYS A 329 -27.99 13.61 -15.05
N LEU A 330 -28.16 13.30 -16.33
CA LEU A 330 -27.25 12.42 -17.05
C LEU A 330 -25.86 13.05 -17.16
N MET A 331 -24.83 12.22 -17.00
CA MET A 331 -23.48 12.57 -17.41
C MET A 331 -23.44 12.56 -18.94
N ASP A 332 -22.76 13.55 -19.51
CA ASP A 332 -22.48 13.67 -20.94
C ASP A 332 -21.24 12.87 -21.35
N TYR A 333 -20.84 11.90 -20.53
CA TYR A 333 -19.72 10.99 -20.75
C TYR A 333 -19.89 9.68 -19.99
N GLY A 334 -19.23 8.63 -20.49
CA GLY A 334 -19.14 7.31 -19.90
C GLY A 334 -17.77 7.10 -19.24
N ILE A 335 -17.79 6.64 -18.00
CA ILE A 335 -16.58 6.28 -17.25
C ILE A 335 -16.17 4.85 -17.56
N ASN A 336 -14.86 4.64 -17.68
CA ASN A 336 -14.24 3.32 -17.79
C ASN A 336 -14.19 2.61 -16.42
N SER A 337 -14.54 1.32 -16.37
CA SER A 337 -14.39 0.48 -15.16
C SER A 337 -13.06 -0.26 -15.06
N GLY A 338 -12.25 -0.23 -16.12
CA GLY A 338 -11.01 -0.99 -16.21
C GLY A 338 -9.81 -0.37 -15.49
N ILE A 339 -9.90 0.90 -15.11
CA ILE A 339 -8.90 1.56 -14.28
C ILE A 339 -9.55 2.60 -13.38
N PHE A 340 -9.22 2.57 -12.10
CA PHE A 340 -9.62 3.61 -11.16
C PHE A 340 -8.65 3.66 -9.97
N LEU A 341 -8.52 4.84 -9.38
CA LEU A 341 -7.53 5.10 -8.33
C LEU A 341 -8.17 5.84 -7.18
N PHE A 342 -7.89 5.42 -5.96
CA PHE A 342 -8.38 6.08 -4.76
C PHE A 342 -7.32 6.12 -3.68
N LYS A 343 -7.43 7.11 -2.81
CA LYS A 343 -6.46 7.33 -1.74
C LYS A 343 -6.44 6.19 -0.73
N SER A 344 -7.59 5.72 -0.24
CA SER A 344 -7.62 4.59 0.69
C SER A 344 -8.94 3.82 0.61
N ILE A 345 -8.93 2.56 1.08
CA ILE A 345 -10.13 1.73 1.05
C ILE A 345 -11.26 2.32 1.90
N GLU A 346 -10.94 3.10 2.93
CA GLU A 346 -11.94 3.80 3.74
C GLU A 346 -12.75 4.83 2.95
N ILE A 347 -12.14 5.45 1.92
CA ILE A 347 -12.81 6.39 1.01
C ILE A 347 -13.66 5.63 -0.01
N ALA A 348 -13.13 4.53 -0.57
CA ALA A 348 -13.79 3.83 -1.67
C ALA A 348 -14.84 2.80 -1.25
N LYS A 349 -14.77 2.27 -0.02
CA LYS A 349 -15.58 1.10 0.41
C LYS A 349 -17.09 1.25 0.16
N GLU A 350 -17.66 2.43 0.39
CA GLU A 350 -19.11 2.63 0.27
C GLU A 350 -19.55 2.61 -1.19
N LEU A 351 -18.75 3.24 -2.07
CA LEU A 351 -18.96 3.17 -3.51
C LEU A 351 -18.84 1.72 -3.99
N LEU A 352 -17.72 1.07 -3.69
CA LEU A 352 -17.43 -0.30 -4.16
C LEU A 352 -18.51 -1.28 -3.69
N PHE A 353 -18.92 -1.19 -2.43
CA PHE A 353 -20.04 -1.97 -1.88
C PHE A 353 -21.34 -1.72 -2.66
N THR A 354 -21.67 -0.47 -2.96
CA THR A 354 -22.88 -0.12 -3.68
C THR A 354 -22.86 -0.62 -5.13
N VAL A 355 -21.69 -0.58 -5.80
CA VAL A 355 -21.51 -1.20 -7.13
C VAL A 355 -21.76 -2.70 -7.07
N VAL A 356 -21.20 -3.41 -6.09
CA VAL A 356 -21.48 -4.84 -5.86
C VAL A 356 -22.98 -5.11 -5.67
N GLN A 357 -23.66 -4.30 -4.84
CA GLN A 357 -25.11 -4.47 -4.63
C GLN A 357 -25.91 -4.20 -5.91
N SER A 358 -25.52 -3.20 -6.71
CA SER A 358 -26.14 -2.93 -8.01
C SER A 358 -25.98 -4.12 -8.95
N MET A 359 -24.76 -4.66 -9.09
CA MET A 359 -24.50 -5.82 -9.95
C MET A 359 -25.30 -7.06 -9.52
N LEU A 360 -25.37 -7.34 -8.21
CA LEU A 360 -26.18 -8.44 -7.67
C LEU A 360 -27.67 -8.25 -7.93
N HIS A 361 -28.18 -7.02 -7.80
CA HIS A 361 -29.56 -6.70 -8.12
C HIS A 361 -29.86 -6.91 -9.61
N SER A 362 -29.01 -6.37 -10.50
CA SER A 362 -29.12 -6.50 -11.95
C SER A 362 -29.11 -7.97 -12.39
N GLN A 363 -28.24 -8.79 -11.79
CA GLN A 363 -28.20 -10.24 -12.01
C GLN A 363 -29.51 -10.93 -11.60
N LYS A 364 -30.05 -10.59 -10.42
CA LYS A 364 -31.33 -11.15 -9.95
C LYS A 364 -32.50 -10.77 -10.86
N VAL A 365 -32.54 -9.52 -11.34
CA VAL A 365 -33.59 -9.05 -12.26
C VAL A 365 -33.51 -9.81 -13.59
N LYS A 366 -32.30 -9.99 -14.13
CA LYS A 366 -32.08 -10.78 -15.36
C LYS A 366 -32.55 -12.24 -15.24
N MET A 367 -32.35 -12.87 -14.08
CA MET A 367 -32.79 -14.25 -13.85
C MET A 367 -34.31 -14.39 -13.67
N THR A 368 -35.02 -13.33 -13.29
CA THR A 368 -36.44 -13.38 -12.89
C THR A 368 -37.39 -12.78 -13.92
N ARG A 369 -36.91 -11.87 -14.79
CA ARG A 369 -37.69 -11.31 -15.89
C ARG A 369 -37.27 -11.98 -17.19
N GLU A 370 -38.20 -12.50 -17.98
CA GLU A 370 -37.97 -13.06 -19.33
C GLU A 370 -37.46 -12.02 -20.37
N LYS A 371 -36.80 -10.94 -19.93
CA LYS A 371 -36.29 -9.87 -20.78
C LYS A 371 -34.78 -9.87 -20.81
N HIS A 372 -34.24 -9.60 -22.00
CA HIS A 372 -32.84 -9.42 -22.34
C HIS A 372 -32.18 -8.26 -21.57
N VAL A 373 -32.03 -8.40 -20.25
CA VAL A 373 -31.17 -7.49 -19.47
C VAL A 373 -29.73 -7.83 -19.84
N LEU A 374 -29.14 -7.01 -20.71
CA LEU A 374 -27.74 -7.05 -21.10
C LEU A 374 -26.81 -6.52 -19.98
N GLU A 375 -27.37 -5.96 -18.91
CA GLU A 375 -26.70 -5.09 -17.92
C GLU A 375 -26.11 -5.80 -16.69
N THR A 376 -25.59 -7.01 -16.88
CA THR A 376 -24.79 -7.66 -15.82
C THR A 376 -23.31 -7.31 -15.92
N LEU A 377 -22.97 -6.37 -16.81
CA LEU A 377 -21.62 -5.86 -16.98
C LEU A 377 -21.30 -4.87 -15.84
N ASP A 378 -20.05 -4.84 -15.44
CA ASP A 378 -19.50 -4.00 -14.40
C ASP A 378 -19.64 -2.49 -14.71
N GLN A 379 -19.25 -2.07 -15.91
CA GLN A 379 -19.20 -0.66 -16.30
C GLN A 379 -20.57 0.05 -16.26
N PRO A 380 -21.67 -0.51 -16.80
CA PRO A 380 -23.00 0.07 -16.65
C PRO A 380 -23.42 0.28 -15.19
N ASN A 381 -23.17 -0.71 -14.32
CA ASN A 381 -23.54 -0.64 -12.91
C ASN A 381 -22.69 0.41 -12.16
N LEU A 382 -21.38 0.48 -12.45
CA LEU A 382 -20.49 1.51 -11.91
C LEU A 382 -20.97 2.92 -12.28
N ASN A 383 -21.22 3.19 -13.56
CA ASN A 383 -21.68 4.48 -14.04
C ASN A 383 -23.01 4.88 -13.38
N TYR A 384 -23.98 3.95 -13.32
CA TYR A 384 -25.24 4.18 -12.63
C TYR A 384 -25.04 4.57 -11.16
N VAL A 385 -24.24 3.81 -10.41
CA VAL A 385 -24.01 4.06 -8.98
C VAL A 385 -23.31 5.40 -8.74
N LEU A 386 -22.28 5.72 -9.52
CA LEU A 386 -21.58 7.01 -9.42
C LEU A 386 -22.56 8.18 -9.60
N MET A 387 -23.41 8.10 -10.61
CA MET A 387 -24.39 9.13 -10.94
C MET A 387 -25.50 9.27 -9.89
N ALA A 388 -26.13 8.15 -9.55
CA ALA A 388 -27.35 8.16 -8.73
C ALA A 388 -27.05 8.37 -7.25
N HIS A 389 -25.88 7.93 -6.78
CA HIS A 389 -25.58 7.85 -5.35
C HIS A 389 -24.33 8.62 -4.92
N PHE A 390 -23.36 8.84 -5.81
CA PHE A 390 -22.06 9.42 -5.43
C PHE A 390 -21.56 10.57 -6.34
N PRO A 391 -22.41 11.54 -6.76
CA PRO A 391 -22.02 12.56 -7.76
C PRO A 391 -20.87 13.49 -7.31
N ASN A 392 -20.56 13.54 -6.01
CA ASN A 392 -19.49 14.38 -5.46
C ASN A 392 -18.26 13.59 -4.99
N LEU A 393 -18.26 12.25 -5.10
CA LEU A 393 -17.19 11.39 -4.59
C LEU A 393 -16.10 11.10 -5.64
N PHE A 394 -16.31 11.47 -6.91
CA PHE A 394 -15.38 11.11 -7.98
C PHE A 394 -14.85 12.32 -8.74
N ASP A 395 -13.71 12.11 -9.38
CA ASP A 395 -13.05 13.05 -10.29
C ASP A 395 -12.68 12.32 -11.57
N VAL A 396 -12.91 12.95 -12.71
CA VAL A 396 -12.55 12.40 -14.03
C VAL A 396 -11.45 13.18 -14.73
N GLU A 397 -11.12 14.38 -14.27
CA GLU A 397 -10.18 15.26 -14.97
C GLU A 397 -8.75 14.77 -14.82
N ILE A 398 -8.41 14.24 -13.65
CA ILE A 398 -7.04 13.84 -13.32
C ILE A 398 -6.64 12.57 -14.09
N LEU A 399 -7.37 11.46 -13.92
CA LEU A 399 -6.96 10.17 -14.49
C LEU A 399 -7.13 10.10 -16.02
N THR A 400 -8.10 10.83 -16.60
CA THR A 400 -8.28 10.90 -18.06
C THR A 400 -7.02 11.38 -18.79
N GLN A 401 -6.19 12.22 -18.17
CA GLN A 401 -4.95 12.72 -18.78
C GLN A 401 -3.86 11.65 -18.91
N TYR A 402 -3.99 10.53 -18.17
CA TYR A 402 -3.00 9.47 -18.11
C TYR A 402 -3.42 8.20 -18.85
N VAL A 403 -4.66 8.14 -19.37
CA VAL A 403 -5.20 6.93 -19.99
C VAL A 403 -5.52 7.15 -21.46
N SER A 404 -4.89 6.35 -22.32
CA SER A 404 -5.27 6.21 -23.72
C SER A 404 -6.18 5.00 -23.89
N HIS A 405 -7.46 5.26 -24.12
CA HIS A 405 -8.44 4.23 -24.47
C HIS A 405 -8.31 3.79 -25.94
N ALA A 406 -8.86 2.61 -26.27
CA ALA A 406 -8.87 2.03 -27.60
C ALA A 406 -7.48 1.92 -28.26
N ALA A 407 -6.47 1.56 -27.45
CA ALA A 407 -5.15 1.22 -27.96
C ALA A 407 -5.27 0.08 -28.98
N ASN A 408 -4.48 0.15 -30.06
CA ASN A 408 -4.59 -0.73 -31.21
C ASN A 408 -3.22 -1.04 -31.83
N GLU A 409 -3.21 -1.81 -32.91
CA GLU A 409 -2.00 -2.26 -33.59
C GLU A 409 -1.08 -1.16 -34.13
N ASN A 410 -1.56 0.08 -34.30
CA ASN A 410 -0.74 1.19 -34.75
C ASN A 410 0.04 1.79 -33.56
N PHE A 411 1.02 1.05 -33.05
CA PHE A 411 1.72 1.36 -31.81
C PHE A 411 2.32 2.77 -31.76
N ALA A 412 2.86 3.27 -32.87
CA ALA A 412 3.41 4.62 -32.97
C ALA A 412 2.38 5.74 -32.72
N ASN A 413 1.09 5.44 -32.84
CA ASN A 413 0.00 6.39 -32.59
C ASN A 413 -0.54 6.30 -31.16
N ILE A 414 -0.08 5.36 -30.34
CA ILE A 414 -0.51 5.25 -28.93
C ILE A 414 0.23 6.30 -28.10
N PRO A 415 -0.47 7.28 -27.49
CA PRO A 415 0.16 8.28 -26.66
C PRO A 415 0.87 7.67 -25.43
N LEU A 416 2.10 8.14 -25.15
CA LEU A 416 2.87 7.75 -23.96
C LEU A 416 2.43 8.54 -22.72
N VAL A 417 1.18 8.35 -22.30
CA VAL A 417 0.54 9.13 -21.23
C VAL A 417 0.55 8.46 -19.86
N GLY A 418 0.90 7.18 -19.79
CA GLY A 418 0.91 6.40 -18.54
C GLY A 418 0.28 5.04 -18.76
N PHE A 419 -0.97 5.00 -19.20
CA PHE A 419 -1.75 3.76 -19.38
C PHE A 419 -2.32 3.69 -20.80
N ALA A 420 -2.10 2.57 -21.48
CA ALA A 420 -2.72 2.23 -22.76
C ALA A 420 -3.69 1.06 -22.54
N HIS A 421 -4.99 1.33 -22.66
CA HIS A 421 -6.03 0.33 -22.45
C HIS A 421 -6.40 -0.30 -23.81
N PHE A 422 -6.13 -1.61 -23.94
CA PHE A 422 -6.49 -2.38 -25.13
C PHE A 422 -7.92 -2.92 -25.04
N ASN A 423 -8.90 -2.05 -24.82
CA ASN A 423 -10.34 -2.38 -24.81
C ASN A 423 -10.99 -2.37 -26.22
N GLY A 424 -10.20 -2.14 -27.28
CA GLY A 424 -10.67 -2.02 -28.66
C GLY A 424 -10.66 -3.33 -29.47
N GLY A 425 -10.68 -3.22 -30.81
CA GLY A 425 -10.53 -4.38 -31.71
C GLY A 425 -9.11 -4.98 -31.69
N LEU A 426 -8.99 -6.23 -32.14
CA LEU A 426 -7.69 -6.94 -32.23
C LEU A 426 -6.80 -6.48 -33.39
N GLY A 427 -7.37 -5.80 -34.40
CA GLY A 427 -6.67 -5.48 -35.63
C GLY A 427 -6.27 -6.76 -36.39
N ASN A 428 -5.01 -6.85 -36.78
CA ASN A 428 -4.38 -7.97 -37.50
C ASN A 428 -3.81 -9.05 -36.58
N PHE A 429 -3.98 -8.95 -35.27
CA PHE A 429 -3.49 -9.94 -34.31
C PHE A 429 -4.52 -11.05 -34.06
N GLU A 430 -4.02 -12.26 -33.82
CA GLU A 430 -4.89 -13.43 -33.56
C GLU A 430 -5.49 -13.40 -32.15
N SER A 431 -4.81 -12.75 -31.21
CA SER A 431 -5.23 -12.66 -29.81
C SER A 431 -4.85 -11.34 -29.14
N ARG A 432 -5.55 -11.03 -28.04
CA ARG A 432 -5.27 -9.84 -27.20
C ARG A 432 -3.86 -9.91 -26.60
N VAL A 433 -3.45 -11.10 -26.18
CA VAL A 433 -2.12 -11.37 -25.62
C VAL A 433 -1.03 -11.05 -26.62
N GLU A 434 -1.19 -11.47 -27.88
CA GLU A 434 -0.19 -11.22 -28.91
C GLU A 434 -0.03 -9.72 -29.18
N LEU A 435 -1.15 -9.00 -29.34
CA LEU A 435 -1.18 -7.55 -29.52
C LEU A 435 -0.45 -6.84 -28.36
N ILE A 436 -0.78 -7.21 -27.12
CA ILE A 436 -0.19 -6.61 -25.92
C ILE A 436 1.31 -6.91 -25.79
N ARG A 437 1.71 -8.17 -25.98
CA ARG A 437 3.14 -8.57 -25.96
C ARG A 437 3.94 -7.78 -26.99
N LYS A 438 3.41 -7.63 -28.19
CA LYS A 438 4.06 -6.89 -29.28
C LYS A 438 4.18 -5.41 -28.98
N TYR A 439 3.21 -4.82 -28.29
CA TYR A 439 3.34 -3.45 -27.81
C TYR A 439 4.38 -3.30 -26.69
N THR A 440 4.43 -4.23 -25.73
CA THR A 440 5.49 -4.25 -24.70
C THR A 440 6.90 -4.41 -25.30
N GLU A 441 7.05 -5.24 -26.32
CA GLU A 441 8.29 -5.38 -27.10
C GLU A 441 8.65 -4.06 -27.80
N TYR A 442 7.68 -3.42 -28.45
CA TYR A 442 7.85 -2.11 -29.09
C TYR A 442 8.37 -1.05 -28.09
N LEU A 443 7.77 -0.94 -26.90
CA LEU A 443 8.24 -0.03 -25.85
C LEU A 443 9.67 -0.33 -25.37
N SER A 444 10.09 -1.59 -25.41
CA SER A 444 11.43 -2.01 -25.01
C SER A 444 12.51 -1.62 -26.03
N LEU A 445 12.15 -1.47 -27.30
CA LEU A 445 13.07 -1.06 -28.37
C LEU A 445 13.37 0.44 -28.33
N ASP A 446 12.38 1.25 -27.93
CA ASP A 446 12.50 2.71 -27.86
C ASP A 446 13.01 3.22 -26.50
N ALA A 447 13.11 2.36 -25.49
CA ALA A 447 13.64 2.73 -24.18
C ALA A 447 15.16 3.04 -24.30
N PRO A 448 15.62 4.28 -24.05
CA PRO A 448 17.05 4.54 -23.96
C PRO A 448 17.63 3.63 -22.88
N THR A 449 18.67 2.88 -23.22
CA THR A 449 19.42 2.01 -22.28
C THR A 449 19.95 2.86 -21.13
N ALA A 450 19.18 3.00 -20.06
CA ALA A 450 19.62 3.64 -18.83
C ALA A 450 20.66 2.73 -18.18
N ASN A 451 21.89 3.25 -18.06
CA ASN A 451 23.07 2.58 -17.54
C ASN A 451 22.76 1.82 -16.23
N ALA A 452 22.93 0.50 -16.28
CA ALA A 452 23.19 -0.29 -15.09
C ALA A 452 24.52 0.18 -14.51
N THR A 453 24.46 0.96 -13.44
CA THR A 453 25.60 1.16 -12.55
C THR A 453 25.33 0.28 -11.33
N ILE A 454 26.19 -0.72 -11.18
CA ILE A 454 26.22 -1.71 -10.09
C ILE A 454 26.45 -1.01 -8.75
#